data_AF-A0A3A8T002-F1
#
_entry.id   AF-A0A3A8T002-F1
#
_cell.length_a   1.000
_cell.length_b   1.000
_cell.length_c   1.000
_cell.angle_alpha   90.00
_cell.angle_beta   90.00
_cell.angle_gamma   90.00
#
_symmetry.space_group_name_H-M   'P 1'
#
loop_
_entity.id
_entity.type
_entity.pdbx_description
1 polymer ?
#
loop_
_entity_poly.entity_id
_entity_poly.type
_entity_poly.pdbx_seq_one_letter_code
_entity_poly.pdbx_strand_id
1 'polypeptide(L)'
;MSDVPVPSPLSLDDALARASEELQFPSYYQSSVRPLLRNPEGRWPHCCGGGCEPCAQTLIRVALRALELMGTPRQSPPPDF
;
A
#
# COMPACT_ATOMS: atom_id res chain seq x y z
N MET A 1 29.35 2.35 11.98
CA MET A 1 27.91 2.62 12.09
C MET A 1 27.45 2.96 10.69
N SER A 2 26.77 2.02 10.01
CA SER A 2 26.41 2.20 8.61
C SER A 2 25.29 3.23 8.52
N ASP A 3 25.62 4.38 7.91
CA ASP A 3 24.67 5.34 7.39
C ASP A 3 23.83 4.60 6.35
N VAL A 4 22.64 4.13 6.75
CA VAL A 4 21.66 3.62 5.81
C VAL A 4 21.16 4.85 5.08
N PRO A 5 21.39 5.00 3.76
CA PRO A 5 20.84 6.13 3.03
C PRO A 5 19.33 6.02 3.21
N VAL A 6 18.71 7.02 3.85
CA VAL A 6 17.25 7.13 3.81
C VAL A 6 16.92 7.25 2.32
N PRO A 7 16.32 6.23 1.70
CA PRO A 7 16.11 6.26 0.27
C PRO A 7 15.22 7.47 -0.04
N SER A 8 15.58 8.21 -1.08
CA SER A 8 14.72 9.23 -1.66
C SER A 8 13.32 8.62 -1.88
N PRO A 9 12.25 9.39 -1.66
CA PRO A 9 10.89 8.89 -1.84
C PRO A 9 10.76 8.21 -3.20
N LEU A 10 10.30 6.96 -3.18
CA LEU A 10 10.15 6.16 -4.39
C LEU A 10 9.04 6.71 -5.27
N SER A 11 9.13 6.46 -6.58
CA SER A 11 7.99 6.68 -7.47
C SER A 11 6.80 5.80 -7.08
N LEU A 12 5.58 6.16 -7.49
CA LEU A 12 4.39 5.36 -7.18
C LEU A 12 4.52 3.91 -7.64
N ASP A 13 5.07 3.69 -8.84
CA ASP A 13 5.23 2.35 -9.41
C ASP A 13 6.30 1.55 -8.67
N ASP A 14 7.44 2.17 -8.34
CA ASP A 14 8.52 1.51 -7.59
C ASP A 14 8.10 1.20 -6.15
N ALA A 15 7.42 2.14 -5.49
CA ALA A 15 6.90 1.96 -4.15
C ALA A 15 5.86 0.83 -4.09
N LEU A 16 4.97 0.76 -5.09
CA LEU A 16 3.97 -0.30 -5.19
C LEU A 16 4.62 -1.66 -5.47
N ALA A 17 5.59 -1.73 -6.39
CA ALA A 17 6.32 -2.96 -6.67
C ALA A 17 7.05 -3.46 -5.41
N ARG A 18 7.76 -2.56 -4.72
CA ARG A 18 8.50 -2.89 -3.50
C ARG A 18 7.59 -3.32 -2.36
N ALA A 19 6.50 -2.59 -2.09
CA ALA A 19 5.51 -2.97 -1.09
C ALA A 19 4.85 -4.32 -1.41
N SER A 20 4.64 -4.61 -2.70
CA SER A 20 4.08 -5.89 -3.13
C SER A 20 5.04 -7.04 -2.86
N GLU A 21 6.32 -6.88 -3.17
CA GLU A 21 7.36 -7.86 -2.87
C GLU A 21 7.47 -8.12 -1.36
N GLU A 22 7.53 -7.06 -0.55
CA GLU A 22 7.66 -7.17 0.92
C GLU A 22 6.48 -7.91 1.56
N LEU A 23 5.27 -7.73 1.01
CA LEU A 23 4.04 -8.35 1.53
C LEU A 23 3.62 -9.61 0.77
N GLN A 24 4.47 -10.12 -0.14
CA GLN A 24 4.18 -11.27 -1.00
C GLN A 24 2.83 -11.13 -1.74
N PHE A 25 2.52 -9.89 -2.14
CA PHE A 25 1.31 -9.56 -2.86
C PHE A 25 1.52 -9.76 -4.37
N PRO A 26 0.70 -10.58 -5.04
CA PRO A 26 0.90 -10.86 -6.45
C PRO A 26 0.80 -9.61 -7.32
N SER A 27 1.75 -9.44 -8.24
CA SER A 27 1.87 -8.24 -9.08
C SER A 27 0.63 -7.98 -9.94
N TYR A 28 -0.10 -9.03 -10.35
CA TYR A 28 -1.32 -8.89 -11.13
C TYR A 28 -2.47 -8.20 -10.37
N TYR A 29 -2.42 -8.14 -9.03
CA TYR A 29 -3.36 -7.40 -8.21
C TYR A 29 -2.93 -5.94 -7.91
N GLN A 30 -1.75 -5.51 -8.35
CA GLN A 30 -1.27 -4.13 -8.11
C GLN A 30 -2.20 -3.06 -8.69
N SER A 31 -2.87 -3.37 -9.79
CA SER A 31 -3.89 -2.50 -10.40
C SER A 31 -5.02 -2.14 -9.42
N SER A 32 -5.37 -3.04 -8.51
CA SER A 32 -6.38 -2.82 -7.45
C SER A 32 -5.90 -1.88 -6.34
N VAL A 33 -4.58 -1.71 -6.17
CA VAL A 33 -3.99 -0.84 -5.14
C VAL A 33 -3.77 0.59 -5.65
N ARG A 34 -3.51 0.77 -6.96
CA ARG A 34 -3.27 2.08 -7.58
C ARG A 34 -4.31 3.17 -7.24
N PRO A 35 -5.63 2.89 -7.19
CA PRO A 35 -6.61 3.90 -6.80
C PRO A 35 -6.41 4.42 -5.38
N LEU A 36 -5.99 3.56 -4.44
CA LEU A 36 -5.73 3.93 -3.04
C LEU A 36 -4.51 4.85 -2.92
N LEU A 37 -3.50 4.65 -3.76
CA LEU A 37 -2.30 5.51 -3.81
C LEU A 37 -2.56 6.86 -4.48
N ARG A 38 -3.47 6.91 -5.46
CA ARG A 38 -3.84 8.17 -6.13
C ARG A 38 -4.68 9.11 -5.26
N ASN A 39 -5.49 8.54 -4.37
CA ASN A 39 -6.25 9.30 -3.38
C ASN A 39 -6.04 8.71 -1.97
N PRO A 40 -4.87 8.97 -1.36
CA PRO A 40 -4.48 8.38 -0.08
C PRO A 40 -5.47 8.68 1.03
N GLU A 41 -6.09 9.86 1.05
CA GLU A 41 -7.05 10.31 2.07
C GLU A 41 -8.51 9.99 1.69
N GLY A 42 -8.72 9.33 0.55
CA GLY A 42 -10.05 8.94 0.07
C GLY A 42 -10.72 7.84 0.90
N ARG A 43 -11.92 7.45 0.46
CA ARG A 43 -12.66 6.32 1.03
C ARG A 43 -12.00 5.01 0.60
N TRP A 44 -11.51 4.25 1.56
CA TRP A 44 -10.90 2.93 1.35
C TRP A 44 -11.96 1.82 1.51
N PRO A 45 -11.79 0.66 0.84
CA PRO A 45 -12.69 -0.48 0.97
C PRO A 45 -12.62 -1.06 2.38
N HIS A 46 -13.73 -1.57 2.91
CA HIS A 46 -13.73 -2.33 4.17
C HIS A 46 -13.54 -3.82 3.87
N CYS A 47 -12.86 -4.54 4.76
CA CYS A 47 -12.87 -5.99 4.71
C CYS A 47 -14.29 -6.49 5.01
N CYS A 48 -14.87 -7.28 4.12
CA CYS A 48 -16.22 -7.83 4.31
C CYS A 48 -16.24 -9.11 5.15
N GLY A 49 -15.08 -9.63 5.58
CA GLY A 49 -14.97 -10.91 6.30
C GLY A 49 -15.30 -12.16 5.46
N GLY A 50 -15.69 -11.99 4.19
CA GLY A 50 -16.20 -13.07 3.34
C GLY A 50 -15.16 -13.79 2.47
N GLY A 51 -13.85 -13.59 2.70
CA GLY A 51 -12.80 -14.27 1.92
C GLY A 51 -12.68 -13.80 0.47
N CYS A 52 -12.90 -12.51 0.18
CA CYS A 52 -12.68 -11.96 -1.16
C CYS A 52 -11.19 -12.05 -1.56
N GLU A 53 -10.91 -12.46 -2.79
CA GLU A 53 -9.57 -12.36 -3.39
C GLU A 53 -9.54 -11.24 -4.45
N PRO A 54 -8.65 -10.24 -4.31
CA PRO A 54 -7.72 -10.01 -3.20
C PRO A 54 -8.43 -9.40 -1.99
N CYS A 55 -8.09 -9.85 -0.79
CA CYS A 55 -8.68 -9.35 0.45
C CYS A 55 -8.41 -7.84 0.58
N ALA A 56 -9.45 -7.06 0.87
CA ALA A 56 -9.34 -5.61 1.04
C ALA A 56 -8.29 -5.24 2.11
N GLN A 57 -8.16 -6.03 3.18
CA GLN A 57 -7.12 -5.86 4.20
C GLN A 57 -5.71 -5.98 3.61
N THR A 58 -5.47 -6.92 2.70
CA THR A 58 -4.17 -7.05 2.03
C THR A 58 -3.91 -5.87 1.09
N LEU A 59 -4.93 -5.42 0.33
CA LEU A 59 -4.82 -4.22 -0.50
C LEU A 59 -4.43 -2.98 0.32
N ILE A 60 -5.08 -2.79 1.47
CA ILE A 60 -4.83 -1.70 2.42
C ILE A 60 -3.40 -1.76 2.95
N ARG A 61 -2.93 -2.94 3.39
CA ARG A 61 -1.56 -3.10 3.90
C ARG A 61 -0.52 -2.74 2.85
N VAL A 62 -0.71 -3.17 1.60
CA VAL A 62 0.18 -2.82 0.48
C VAL A 62 0.12 -1.32 0.19
N ALA A 63 -1.07 -0.72 0.21
CA ALA A 63 -1.23 0.72 0.00
C ALA A 63 -0.49 1.54 1.07
N LEU A 64 -0.70 1.22 2.35
CA LEU A 64 -0.02 1.91 3.46
C LEU A 64 1.50 1.81 3.32
N ARG A 65 2.01 0.61 3.05
CA ARG A 65 3.45 0.39 2.90
C ARG A 65 4.02 1.17 1.71
N ALA A 66 3.33 1.19 0.57
CA ALA A 66 3.75 1.99 -0.57
C ALA A 66 3.74 3.50 -0.26
N LEU A 67 2.76 4.00 0.50
CA LEU A 67 2.72 5.40 0.92
C LEU A 67 3.87 5.79 1.86
N GLU A 68 4.27 4.89 2.76
CA GLU A 68 5.48 5.07 3.58
C GLU A 68 6.74 5.18 2.71
N LEU A 69 6.88 4.29 1.70
CA LEU A 69 8.01 4.29 0.77
C LEU A 69 8.05 5.53 -0.14
N MET A 70 6.89 6.11 -0.44
CA MET A 70 6.76 7.39 -1.16
C MET A 70 7.01 8.60 -0.27
N GLY A 71 7.16 8.43 1.05
CA GLY A 71 7.31 9.54 2.00
C GLY A 71 6.02 10.35 2.19
N THR A 72 4.86 9.82 1.78
CA THR A 72 3.55 10.46 1.92
C THR A 72 2.59 9.56 2.69
N PRO A 73 2.89 9.23 3.97
CA PRO A 73 2.04 8.34 4.75
C PRO A 73 0.63 8.92 4.89
N ARG A 74 -0.38 8.06 4.72
CA ARG A 74 -1.78 8.42 4.97
C ARG A 74 -1.92 8.90 6.42
N GLN A 75 -2.60 10.03 6.61
CA GLN A 75 -2.83 10.61 7.94
C GLN A 75 -4.13 10.12 8.56
N SER A 76 -5.16 9.92 7.73
CA SER A 76 -6.43 9.37 8.20
C SER A 76 -6.27 7.91 8.63
N PRO A 77 -6.96 7.47 9.70
CA PRO A 77 -6.93 6.06 10.08
C PRO A 77 -7.43 5.19 8.90
N PRO A 78 -6.79 4.02 8.66
CA PRO A 78 -7.37 3.03 7.77
C PRO A 78 -8.68 2.50 8.38
N PRO A 79 -9.62 2.03 7.55
CA PRO A 79 -10.85 1.40 8.05
C PRO A 79 -10.52 0.21 8.96
N ASP A 80 -11.29 0.08 10.04
CA ASP A 80 -11.16 -1.04 10.99
C ASP A 80 -11.36 -2.40 10.29
N PHE A 81 -10.67 -3.41 10.81
CA PHE A 81 -10.64 -4.79 10.27
C PHE A 81 -11.61 -5.71 10.99
#